data_AF-A0A1I8PQR7-F1
#
_entry.id   AF-A0A1I8PQR7-F1
#
_cell.length_a   1.000
_cell.length_b   1.000
_cell.length_c   1.000
_cell.angle_alpha   90.00
_cell.angle_beta   90.00
_cell.angle_gamma   90.00
#
_symmetry.space_group_name_H-M   'P 1'
#
loop_
_entity.id
_entity.type
_entity.pdbx_description
1 polymer ?
#
loop_
_entity_poly.entity_id
_entity_poly.type
_entity_poly.pdbx_seq_one_letter_code
_entity_poly.pdbx_strand_id
1 'polypeptide(L)'
;MVSTSVIAELCIYIVTWNVGTNYPGDVGFSDMLSLNGTSLCPGEQNRPDIYVLGFQEVNIKPKHQILNIFQDNQWTLKVREFLSQRDYVKIETAQLQGILLNVWALGKHIDNMNDIETETTKTGLGGLWGNKGAVSVRMSLYGSGVTFVNSHLAAHDENLKERVIDYNQILDNHRYKVRKYNTIFDHDFVFWLGDLNFRLNGNDSPEDVKTAVEQGNLDDLFTRDQLQMVREAGNAFSLLNEQKPTFRPTFKYVEGTSDYDLKRRPAWCDRILYRVQEDKYPDIKLELQQLSYKSHPQYTLSDHKPVTAEFKLSIKAEHHTSEDIYEMTHGGSSSETPLSSVIIVLFSLYMALH
;
A
#
# COMPACT_ATOMS: atom_id res chain seq x y z
N MET A 1 32.64 -9.37 20.73
CA MET A 1 31.22 -9.06 20.46
C MET A 1 31.22 -8.18 19.23
N VAL A 2 30.72 -8.71 18.11
CA VAL A 2 30.54 -7.91 16.89
C VAL A 2 29.39 -6.94 17.17
N SER A 3 29.61 -5.65 16.94
CA SER A 3 28.62 -4.60 17.22
C SER A 3 27.77 -4.38 15.99
N THR A 4 26.57 -4.99 15.94
CA THR A 4 25.56 -4.68 14.92
C THR A 4 25.17 -3.19 14.98
N SER A 5 25.26 -2.53 13.84
CA SER A 5 24.84 -1.15 13.61
C SER A 5 23.45 -1.10 12.97
N VAL A 6 22.60 -0.17 13.41
CA VAL A 6 21.27 0.05 12.81
C VAL A 6 21.44 1.08 11.70
N ILE A 7 21.17 0.68 10.46
CA ILE A 7 21.17 1.58 9.29
C ILE A 7 19.89 2.40 9.28
N ALA A 8 18.75 1.72 9.46
CA ALA A 8 17.45 2.36 9.50
C ALA A 8 16.49 1.61 10.43
N GLU A 9 15.69 2.37 11.16
CA GLU A 9 14.50 1.91 11.85
C GLU A 9 13.38 2.87 11.48
N LEU A 10 12.37 2.38 10.77
CA LEU A 10 11.30 3.21 10.19
C LEU A 10 9.95 2.62 10.57
N CYS A 11 8.96 3.48 10.79
CA CYS A 11 7.57 3.07 10.85
C CYS A 11 6.80 3.43 9.58
N ILE A 12 6.15 2.44 8.97
CA ILE A 12 5.34 2.59 7.76
C ILE A 12 3.86 2.41 8.14
N TYR A 13 3.03 3.38 7.77
CA TYR A 13 1.58 3.35 7.95
C TYR A 13 0.88 3.19 6.61
N ILE A 14 0.14 2.10 6.44
CA ILE A 14 -0.53 1.75 5.18
C ILE A 14 -2.03 1.87 5.35
N VAL A 15 -2.69 2.52 4.39
CA VAL A 15 -4.14 2.64 4.27
C VAL A 15 -4.58 2.00 2.96
N THR A 16 -5.64 1.20 2.97
CA THR A 16 -6.42 0.89 1.78
C THR A 16 -7.89 1.26 1.98
N TRP A 17 -8.49 1.89 0.99
CA TRP A 17 -9.91 2.23 1.02
C TRP A 17 -10.51 2.32 -0.38
N ASN A 18 -11.46 1.44 -0.69
CA ASN A 18 -12.35 1.63 -1.83
C ASN A 18 -13.32 2.77 -1.48
N VAL A 19 -13.33 3.84 -2.26
CA VAL A 19 -14.10 5.06 -1.96
C VAL A 19 -15.44 5.14 -2.70
N GLY A 20 -15.82 4.08 -3.43
CA GLY A 20 -17.15 3.97 -4.07
C GLY A 20 -17.48 5.12 -5.02
N THR A 21 -16.49 5.69 -5.72
CA THR A 21 -16.64 6.86 -6.61
C THR A 21 -17.02 8.19 -5.94
N ASN A 22 -17.02 8.20 -4.62
CA ASN A 22 -17.25 9.41 -3.84
C ASN A 22 -16.05 10.37 -3.90
N TYR A 23 -16.35 11.64 -3.70
CA TYR A 23 -15.34 12.66 -3.47
C TYR A 23 -15.07 12.76 -1.96
N PRO A 24 -13.85 13.12 -1.54
CA PRO A 24 -13.51 13.15 -0.12
C PRO A 24 -14.36 14.15 0.69
N GLY A 25 -14.77 15.27 0.07
CA GLY A 25 -15.58 16.30 0.73
C GLY A 25 -14.99 16.73 2.07
N ASP A 26 -15.83 16.75 3.10
CA ASP A 26 -15.45 17.15 4.46
C ASP A 26 -14.99 15.97 5.35
N VAL A 27 -14.79 14.77 4.78
CA VAL A 27 -14.32 13.61 5.56
C VAL A 27 -12.98 13.93 6.23
N GLY A 28 -12.94 13.82 7.56
CA GLY A 28 -11.74 14.04 8.35
C GLY A 28 -10.84 12.81 8.38
N PHE A 29 -9.54 12.98 8.16
CA PHE A 29 -8.58 11.86 8.11
C PHE A 29 -7.84 11.63 9.44
N SER A 30 -8.09 12.44 10.46
CA SER A 30 -7.35 12.37 11.73
C SER A 30 -7.38 11.00 12.41
N ASP A 31 -8.54 10.33 12.44
CA ASP A 31 -8.65 9.01 13.07
C ASP A 31 -8.10 7.90 12.16
N MET A 32 -8.44 7.91 10.87
CA MET A 32 -7.93 6.95 9.88
C MET A 32 -6.41 6.97 9.76
N LEU A 33 -5.78 8.14 9.87
CA LEU A 33 -4.34 8.30 9.80
C LEU A 33 -3.67 8.31 11.18
N SER A 34 -4.42 8.03 12.26
CA SER A 34 -3.90 8.02 13.63
C SER A 34 -3.18 9.33 14.05
N LEU A 35 -3.58 10.47 13.48
CA LEU A 35 -3.01 11.80 13.77
C LEU A 35 -3.38 12.35 15.15
N ASN A 36 -4.26 11.65 15.85
CA ASN A 36 -4.71 11.91 17.22
C ASN A 36 -3.84 11.19 18.28
N GLY A 37 -2.68 10.64 17.90
CA GLY A 37 -1.76 9.96 18.82
C GLY A 37 -2.10 8.49 19.09
N THR A 38 -2.92 7.87 18.24
CA THR A 38 -3.30 6.44 18.35
C THR A 38 -2.41 5.48 17.56
N SER A 39 -1.34 5.99 16.96
CA SER A 39 -0.38 5.18 16.21
C SER A 39 0.48 4.36 17.18
N LEU A 40 0.81 3.14 16.78
CA LEU A 40 1.69 2.24 17.53
C LEU A 40 3.15 2.36 17.08
N CYS A 41 3.46 3.28 16.16
CA CYS A 41 4.81 3.52 15.69
C CYS A 41 5.75 3.90 16.85
N PRO A 42 6.96 3.29 16.92
CA PRO A 42 7.92 3.62 17.96
C PRO A 42 8.49 5.04 17.78
N GLY A 43 8.89 5.67 18.88
CA GLY A 43 9.60 6.97 18.88
C GLY A 43 8.90 8.05 19.69
N GLU A 44 9.57 9.20 19.87
CA GLU A 44 9.15 10.25 20.82
C GLU A 44 7.76 10.86 20.53
N GLN A 45 7.29 10.77 19.28
CA GLN A 45 6.01 11.35 18.86
C GLN A 45 4.96 10.30 18.47
N ASN A 46 5.26 9.00 18.60
CA ASN A 46 4.42 7.90 18.13
C ASN A 46 3.82 8.18 16.75
N ARG A 47 4.65 8.59 15.77
CA ARG A 47 4.19 8.96 14.43
C ARG A 47 4.89 8.14 13.36
N PRO A 48 4.20 7.77 12.27
CA PRO A 48 4.82 7.08 11.14
C PRO A 48 5.91 7.91 10.48
N ASP A 49 6.95 7.25 9.97
CA ASP A 49 7.95 7.90 9.13
C ASP A 49 7.47 8.03 7.68
N ILE A 50 6.70 7.04 7.23
CA ILE A 50 6.14 6.94 5.87
C ILE A 50 4.65 6.60 5.95
N TYR A 51 3.83 7.34 5.21
CA TYR A 51 2.43 6.99 4.93
C TYR A 51 2.28 6.49 3.49
N VAL A 52 1.54 5.40 3.32
CA VAL A 52 1.19 4.82 2.03
C VAL A 52 -0.32 4.68 1.97
N LEU A 53 -0.98 5.37 1.04
CA LEU A 53 -2.44 5.38 0.94
C LEU A 53 -2.88 4.89 -0.42
N GLY A 54 -3.52 3.71 -0.45
CA GLY A 54 -4.17 3.14 -1.61
C GLY A 54 -5.67 3.42 -1.59
N PHE A 55 -6.20 3.96 -2.68
CA PHE A 55 -7.62 4.13 -2.90
C PHE A 55 -8.06 3.38 -4.15
N GLN A 56 -9.29 2.88 -4.14
CA GLN A 56 -9.95 2.24 -5.29
C GLN A 56 -11.29 2.90 -5.57
N GLU A 57 -11.79 2.76 -6.80
CA GLU A 57 -12.97 3.49 -7.29
C GLU A 57 -12.91 5.00 -7.08
N VAL A 58 -11.72 5.59 -7.16
CA VAL A 58 -11.58 7.05 -7.15
C VAL A 58 -12.28 7.65 -8.37
N ASN A 59 -13.09 8.69 -8.16
CA ASN A 59 -13.71 9.41 -9.25
C ASN A 59 -12.66 10.12 -10.12
N ILE A 60 -12.64 9.80 -11.41
CA ILE A 60 -11.70 10.38 -12.38
C ILE A 60 -12.25 11.64 -13.07
N LYS A 61 -13.52 11.98 -12.86
CA LYS A 61 -14.13 13.16 -13.50
C LYS A 61 -13.67 14.43 -12.75
N PRO A 62 -13.07 15.42 -13.43
CA PRO A 62 -12.82 16.72 -12.80
C PRO A 62 -14.15 17.39 -12.43
N LYS A 63 -14.30 17.88 -11.20
CA LYS A 63 -15.48 18.68 -10.80
C LYS A 63 -15.58 20.03 -11.53
N HIS A 64 -14.48 20.50 -12.14
CA HIS A 64 -14.42 21.76 -12.88
C HIS A 64 -13.66 21.59 -14.20
N GLN A 65 -14.30 21.94 -15.33
CA GLN A 65 -13.82 21.76 -16.71
C GLN A 65 -12.70 22.73 -17.15
N ILE A 66 -11.87 23.25 -16.23
CA ILE A 66 -10.81 24.18 -16.61
C ILE A 66 -9.44 23.52 -16.43
N LEU A 67 -8.82 23.22 -17.57
CA LEU A 67 -7.38 22.99 -17.82
C LEU A 67 -6.55 22.63 -16.59
N ASN A 68 -6.53 21.36 -16.17
CA ASN A 68 -5.61 20.91 -15.13
C ASN A 68 -5.05 19.52 -15.45
N ILE A 69 -4.14 19.49 -16.41
CA ILE A 69 -3.25 18.33 -16.66
C ILE A 69 -2.26 18.14 -15.48
N PHE A 70 -2.14 19.12 -14.57
CA PHE A 70 -1.18 19.16 -13.47
C PHE A 70 -1.78 19.15 -12.06
N GLN A 71 -3.10 18.97 -11.89
CA GLN A 71 -3.67 18.91 -10.53
C GLN A 71 -3.77 17.48 -10.03
N ASP A 72 -3.25 17.28 -8.82
CA ASP A 72 -3.45 16.06 -8.06
C ASP A 72 -4.93 15.72 -7.89
N ASN A 73 -5.21 14.42 -7.78
CA ASN A 73 -6.54 13.93 -7.49
C ASN A 73 -7.07 14.55 -6.19
N GLN A 74 -8.39 14.79 -6.10
CA GLN A 74 -9.04 15.36 -4.91
C GLN A 74 -8.71 14.56 -3.63
N TRP A 75 -8.58 13.23 -3.72
CA TRP A 75 -8.14 12.39 -2.61
C TRP A 75 -6.70 12.70 -2.21
N THR A 76 -5.78 12.86 -3.16
CA THR A 76 -4.39 13.30 -2.89
C THR A 76 -4.33 14.70 -2.28
N LEU A 77 -5.16 15.64 -2.76
CA LEU A 77 -5.28 16.97 -2.17
C LEU A 77 -5.82 16.91 -0.73
N LYS A 78 -6.78 16.01 -0.46
CA LYS A 78 -7.29 15.80 0.89
C LYS A 78 -6.20 15.25 1.81
N VAL A 79 -5.42 14.27 1.34
CA VAL A 79 -4.28 13.75 2.14
C VAL A 79 -3.26 14.87 2.43
N ARG A 80 -2.94 15.71 1.43
CA ARG A 80 -2.05 16.86 1.60
C ARG A 80 -2.49 17.79 2.73
N GLU A 81 -3.79 18.09 2.82
CA GLU A 81 -4.37 18.97 3.84
C GLU A 81 -3.97 18.52 5.26
N PHE A 82 -3.95 17.20 5.51
CA PHE A 82 -3.64 16.66 6.83
C PHE A 82 -2.15 16.38 7.05
N LEU A 83 -1.44 15.90 6.03
CA LEU A 83 -0.06 15.45 6.18
C LEU A 83 0.97 16.57 6.03
N SER A 84 0.77 17.53 5.12
CA SER A 84 1.76 18.60 4.91
C SER A 84 1.87 19.59 6.08
N GLN A 85 0.82 19.72 6.90
CA GLN A 85 0.88 20.48 8.15
C GLN A 85 1.73 19.80 9.24
N ARG A 86 2.23 18.58 8.98
CA ARG A 86 2.97 17.73 9.93
C ARG A 86 4.34 17.31 9.38
N ASP A 87 4.90 18.13 8.49
CA ASP A 87 6.23 17.96 7.87
C ASP A 87 6.37 16.76 6.91
N TYR A 88 5.25 16.16 6.50
CA TYR A 88 5.27 15.14 5.46
C TYR A 88 5.24 15.78 4.08
N VAL A 89 6.13 15.30 3.22
CA VAL A 89 6.15 15.65 1.80
C VAL A 89 5.56 14.51 0.99
N LYS A 90 4.95 14.84 -0.15
CA LYS A 90 4.53 13.84 -1.13
C LYS A 90 5.77 13.32 -1.84
N ILE A 91 6.03 12.02 -1.75
CA ILE A 91 7.12 11.36 -2.45
C ILE A 91 6.70 11.00 -3.87
N GLU A 92 5.57 10.32 -4.01
CA GLU A 92 5.07 9.92 -5.33
C GLU A 92 3.57 9.60 -5.31
N THR A 93 2.93 9.77 -6.48
CA THR A 93 1.56 9.30 -6.75
C THR A 93 1.55 8.41 -8.00
N ALA A 94 1.01 7.21 -7.87
CA ALA A 94 0.70 6.34 -9.01
C ALA A 94 -0.82 6.24 -9.20
N GLN A 95 -1.31 6.29 -10.44
CA GLN A 95 -2.74 6.20 -10.72
C GLN A 95 -3.04 5.41 -12.00
N LEU A 96 -4.05 4.53 -11.93
CA LEU A 96 -4.63 3.80 -13.06
C LEU A 96 -6.16 3.88 -12.94
N GLN A 97 -6.77 4.74 -13.77
CA GLN A 97 -8.20 5.07 -13.66
C GLN A 97 -8.58 5.40 -12.19
N GLY A 98 -9.49 4.63 -11.59
CA GLY A 98 -9.93 4.80 -10.21
C GLY A 98 -9.03 4.16 -9.15
N ILE A 99 -7.89 3.59 -9.52
CA ILE A 99 -6.90 3.01 -8.59
C ILE A 99 -5.82 4.06 -8.37
N LEU A 100 -5.63 4.50 -7.13
CA LEU A 100 -4.73 5.59 -6.76
C LEU A 100 -3.83 5.14 -5.60
N LEU A 101 -2.53 5.40 -5.68
CA LEU A 101 -1.58 5.12 -4.61
C LEU A 101 -0.77 6.38 -4.33
N ASN A 102 -0.66 6.78 -3.07
CA ASN A 102 0.08 7.95 -2.64
C ASN A 102 1.13 7.53 -1.59
N VAL A 103 2.36 8.00 -1.75
CA VAL A 103 3.43 7.80 -0.75
C VAL A 103 3.86 9.16 -0.21
N TRP A 104 3.88 9.28 1.10
CA TRP A 104 4.28 10.50 1.82
C TRP A 104 5.31 10.13 2.89
N ALA A 105 6.29 10.99 3.12
CA ALA A 105 7.32 10.73 4.12
C ALA A 105 7.76 12.00 4.85
N LEU A 106 8.27 11.83 6.07
CA LEU A 106 8.95 12.91 6.78
C LEU A 106 10.19 13.35 6.01
N GLY A 107 10.43 14.66 5.96
CA GLY A 107 11.54 15.24 5.20
C GLY A 107 12.93 14.65 5.50
N LYS A 108 13.16 14.23 6.76
CA LYS A 108 14.44 13.63 7.21
C LYS A 108 14.82 12.33 6.49
N HIS A 109 13.92 11.68 5.75
CA HIS A 109 14.18 10.43 5.04
C HIS A 109 14.46 10.59 3.55
N ILE A 110 14.20 11.76 2.97
CA ILE A 110 14.20 11.97 1.51
C ILE A 110 15.57 11.62 0.90
N ASP A 111 16.67 12.03 1.54
CA ASP A 111 18.03 11.77 1.05
C ASP A 111 18.38 10.28 0.98
N ASN A 112 17.59 9.42 1.64
CA ASN A 112 17.75 7.97 1.63
C ASN A 112 16.67 7.26 0.79
N MET A 113 15.94 8.01 -0.05
CA MET A 113 14.95 7.49 -1.01
C MET A 113 15.44 7.75 -2.43
N ASN A 114 15.89 6.69 -3.11
CA ASN A 114 16.46 6.74 -4.46
C ASN A 114 15.66 5.84 -5.41
N ASP A 115 15.90 5.98 -6.72
CA ASP A 115 15.31 5.14 -7.77
C ASP A 115 13.79 4.96 -7.63
N ILE A 116 13.10 6.06 -7.35
CA ILE A 116 11.64 6.06 -7.23
C ILE A 116 11.05 5.83 -8.62
N GLU A 117 10.22 4.80 -8.73
CA GLU A 117 9.57 4.42 -9.98
C GLU A 117 8.12 4.00 -9.72
N THR A 118 7.25 4.32 -10.67
CA THR A 118 5.86 3.84 -10.67
C THR A 118 5.63 2.88 -11.81
N GLU A 119 4.71 1.94 -11.61
CA GLU A 119 4.30 0.99 -12.65
C GLU A 119 2.80 0.66 -12.49
N THR A 120 2.14 0.32 -13.59
CA THR A 120 0.72 -0.02 -13.66
C THR A 120 0.48 -1.26 -14.51
N THR A 121 -0.40 -2.14 -14.05
CA THR A 121 -0.89 -3.27 -14.85
C THR A 121 -2.41 -3.20 -14.94
N LYS A 122 -2.96 -3.34 -16.15
CA LYS A 122 -4.42 -3.42 -16.38
C LYS A 122 -4.84 -4.88 -16.43
N THR A 123 -5.95 -5.23 -15.81
CA THR A 123 -6.51 -6.59 -15.84
C THR A 123 -7.98 -6.64 -16.28
N GLY A 124 -8.70 -5.52 -16.24
CA GLY A 124 -10.09 -5.45 -16.66
C GLY A 124 -10.31 -5.86 -18.12
N LEU A 125 -11.39 -6.59 -18.42
CA LEU A 125 -11.67 -7.17 -19.74
C LEU A 125 -10.47 -7.93 -20.35
N GLY A 126 -9.76 -8.72 -19.53
CA GLY A 126 -8.57 -9.47 -19.98
C GLY A 126 -7.37 -8.57 -20.30
N GLY A 127 -7.23 -7.46 -19.57
CA GLY A 127 -6.16 -6.47 -19.76
C GLY A 127 -6.49 -5.31 -20.70
N LEU A 128 -7.67 -5.31 -21.34
CA LEU A 128 -8.10 -4.28 -22.28
C LEU A 128 -8.63 -3.00 -21.60
N TRP A 129 -9.06 -3.09 -20.35
CA TRP A 129 -9.67 -1.98 -19.60
C TRP A 129 -9.01 -1.78 -18.23
N GLY A 130 -8.82 -0.53 -17.83
CA GLY A 130 -8.05 -0.17 -16.63
C GLY A 130 -8.86 0.06 -15.35
N ASN A 131 -10.11 -0.40 -15.28
CA ASN A 131 -10.94 -0.27 -14.06
C ASN A 131 -10.59 -1.32 -12.99
N LYS A 132 -9.79 -2.33 -13.38
CA LYS A 132 -9.20 -3.37 -12.56
C LYS A 132 -7.72 -3.50 -12.92
N GLY A 133 -6.92 -3.89 -11.94
CA GLY A 133 -5.48 -4.03 -12.09
C GLY A 133 -4.73 -3.54 -10.87
N ALA A 134 -3.52 -3.03 -11.08
CA ALA A 134 -2.66 -2.53 -10.01
C ALA A 134 -1.86 -1.30 -10.42
N VAL A 135 -1.51 -0.49 -9.43
CA VAL A 135 -0.47 0.53 -9.49
C VAL A 135 0.55 0.25 -8.40
N SER A 136 1.79 0.67 -8.61
CA SER A 136 2.80 0.59 -7.55
C SER A 136 3.69 1.80 -7.50
N VAL A 137 4.27 2.04 -6.34
CA VAL A 137 5.45 2.89 -6.15
C VAL A 137 6.55 2.02 -5.57
N ARG A 138 7.71 1.99 -6.22
CA ARG A 138 8.92 1.35 -5.70
C ARG A 138 10.03 2.36 -5.49
N MET A 139 10.97 2.04 -4.60
CA MET A 139 12.14 2.86 -4.33
C MET A 139 13.25 2.03 -3.69
N SER A 140 14.48 2.53 -3.77
CA SER A 140 15.56 2.19 -2.85
C SER A 140 15.40 3.02 -1.58
N LEU A 141 15.08 2.37 -0.46
CA LEU A 141 14.94 2.99 0.85
C LEU A 141 16.10 2.53 1.76
N TYR A 142 17.00 3.43 2.11
CA TYR A 142 18.18 3.12 2.95
C TYR A 142 18.97 1.88 2.47
N GLY A 143 19.22 1.77 1.16
CA GLY A 143 19.96 0.64 0.60
C GLY A 143 19.13 -0.61 0.31
N SER A 144 17.83 -0.63 0.64
CA SER A 144 16.96 -1.79 0.41
C SER A 144 15.85 -1.49 -0.59
N GLY A 145 15.56 -2.43 -1.49
CA GLY A 145 14.45 -2.28 -2.42
C GLY A 145 13.09 -2.45 -1.73
N VAL A 146 12.23 -1.44 -1.81
CA VAL A 146 10.86 -1.48 -1.27
C VAL A 146 9.86 -1.25 -2.40
N THR A 147 8.77 -2.01 -2.42
CA THR A 147 7.63 -1.75 -3.32
C THR A 147 6.30 -1.79 -2.59
N PHE A 148 5.43 -0.84 -2.93
CA PHE A 148 4.05 -0.75 -2.47
C PHE A 148 3.13 -0.95 -3.67
N VAL A 149 2.30 -2.00 -3.66
CA VAL A 149 1.36 -2.34 -4.73
C VAL A 149 -0.05 -2.10 -4.22
N ASN A 150 -0.82 -1.26 -4.91
CA ASN A 150 -2.25 -1.09 -4.69
C ASN A 150 -3.03 -1.71 -5.85
N SER A 151 -3.90 -2.67 -5.57
CA SER A 151 -4.70 -3.35 -6.59
C SER A 151 -6.20 -3.26 -6.36
N HIS A 152 -6.95 -3.33 -7.46
CA HIS A 152 -8.40 -3.52 -7.46
C HIS A 152 -8.70 -4.72 -8.37
N LEU A 153 -9.02 -5.86 -7.77
CA LEU A 153 -9.19 -7.14 -8.48
C LEU A 153 -10.67 -7.40 -8.85
N ALA A 154 -10.91 -8.40 -9.70
CA ALA A 154 -12.23 -8.80 -10.17
C ALA A 154 -13.26 -8.94 -9.03
N ALA A 155 -14.38 -8.22 -9.16
CA ALA A 155 -15.44 -8.18 -8.16
C ALA A 155 -16.43 -9.36 -8.33
N HIS A 156 -17.36 -9.50 -7.39
CA HIS A 156 -18.41 -10.54 -7.31
C HIS A 156 -17.93 -11.90 -6.77
N ASP A 157 -18.85 -12.62 -6.14
CA ASP A 157 -18.56 -13.81 -5.32
C ASP A 157 -18.03 -14.97 -6.14
N GLU A 158 -18.60 -15.16 -7.33
CA GLU A 158 -18.30 -16.21 -8.29
C GLU A 158 -16.93 -16.06 -8.96
N ASN A 159 -16.35 -14.86 -8.98
CA ASN A 159 -15.18 -14.52 -9.78
C ASN A 159 -13.83 -14.81 -9.08
N LEU A 160 -13.77 -15.88 -8.28
CA LEU A 160 -12.55 -16.28 -7.58
C LEU A 160 -11.41 -16.58 -8.56
N LYS A 161 -11.72 -17.28 -9.65
CA LYS A 161 -10.74 -17.66 -10.67
C LYS A 161 -10.18 -16.41 -11.36
N GLU A 162 -11.03 -15.44 -11.66
CA GLU A 162 -10.68 -14.18 -12.29
C GLU A 162 -9.77 -13.34 -11.39
N ARG A 163 -10.00 -13.31 -10.07
CA ARG A 163 -9.08 -12.65 -9.12
C ARG A 163 -7.69 -13.29 -9.11
N VAL A 164 -7.61 -14.61 -9.18
CA VAL A 164 -6.32 -15.32 -9.29
C VAL A 164 -5.65 -15.02 -10.62
N ILE A 165 -6.41 -14.94 -11.72
CA ILE A 165 -5.90 -14.51 -13.03
C ILE A 165 -5.37 -13.08 -12.98
N ASP A 166 -6.13 -12.14 -12.40
CA ASP A 166 -5.70 -10.74 -12.23
C ASP A 166 -4.36 -10.67 -11.47
N TYR A 167 -4.24 -11.40 -10.35
CA TYR A 167 -3.00 -11.48 -9.58
C TYR A 167 -1.82 -11.96 -10.44
N ASN A 168 -1.98 -13.07 -11.16
CA ASN A 168 -0.92 -13.61 -12.01
C ASN A 168 -0.57 -12.66 -13.16
N GLN A 169 -1.55 -12.01 -13.78
CA GLN A 169 -1.31 -10.99 -14.79
C GLN A 169 -0.50 -9.81 -14.25
N ILE A 170 -0.77 -9.38 -13.02
CA ILE A 170 0.04 -8.35 -12.35
C ILE A 170 1.47 -8.87 -12.16
N LEU A 171 1.67 -10.08 -11.63
CA LEU A 171 3.02 -10.62 -11.48
C LEU A 171 3.80 -10.76 -12.80
N ASP A 172 3.12 -11.12 -13.88
CA ASP A 172 3.75 -11.35 -15.19
C ASP A 172 4.10 -10.05 -15.92
N ASN A 173 3.29 -9.00 -15.76
CA ASN A 173 3.40 -7.79 -16.58
C ASN A 173 3.92 -6.57 -15.83
N HIS A 174 3.91 -6.57 -14.50
CA HIS A 174 4.38 -5.43 -13.70
C HIS A 174 5.91 -5.47 -13.61
N ARG A 175 6.58 -4.63 -14.42
CA ARG A 175 8.03 -4.68 -14.67
C ARG A 175 8.69 -3.32 -14.47
N TYR A 176 9.61 -3.24 -13.52
CA TYR A 176 10.38 -2.04 -13.20
C TYR A 176 11.68 -1.96 -14.02
N LYS A 177 12.21 -0.76 -14.23
CA LYS A 177 13.45 -0.54 -14.99
C LYS A 177 14.70 -0.89 -14.20
N VAL A 178 14.64 -0.87 -12.87
CA VAL A 178 15.79 -1.16 -12.01
C VAL A 178 16.13 -2.65 -12.10
N ARG A 179 17.26 -2.98 -12.72
CA ARG A 179 17.64 -4.37 -13.07
C ARG A 179 17.60 -5.34 -11.90
N LYS A 180 18.08 -4.92 -10.72
CA LYS A 180 18.09 -5.76 -9.50
C LYS A 180 16.67 -6.02 -8.96
N TYR A 181 15.73 -5.17 -9.30
CA TYR A 181 14.37 -5.13 -8.75
C TYR A 181 13.32 -5.08 -9.87
N ASN A 182 13.51 -5.90 -10.91
CA ASN A 182 12.71 -5.84 -12.13
C ASN A 182 11.26 -6.30 -11.92
N THR A 183 11.00 -7.20 -10.98
CA THR A 183 9.67 -7.71 -10.64
C THR A 183 9.27 -7.32 -9.22
N ILE A 184 7.98 -7.45 -8.89
CA ILE A 184 7.46 -7.14 -7.55
C ILE A 184 8.23 -7.92 -6.47
N PHE A 185 8.48 -9.21 -6.69
CA PHE A 185 9.09 -10.08 -5.69
C PHE A 185 10.63 -10.09 -5.68
N ASP A 186 11.27 -9.31 -6.54
CA ASP A 186 12.72 -9.05 -6.43
C ASP A 186 13.05 -8.09 -5.28
N HIS A 187 12.07 -7.29 -4.84
CA HIS A 187 12.21 -6.31 -3.77
C HIS A 187 12.42 -6.98 -2.41
N ASP A 188 13.20 -6.32 -1.57
CA ASP A 188 13.55 -6.79 -0.24
C ASP A 188 12.36 -6.69 0.71
N PHE A 189 11.56 -5.63 0.57
CA PHE A 189 10.27 -5.45 1.23
C PHE A 189 9.18 -5.25 0.19
N VAL A 190 8.11 -6.04 0.30
CA VAL A 190 6.93 -5.95 -0.56
C VAL A 190 5.72 -5.70 0.33
N PHE A 191 4.94 -4.67 0.02
CA PHE A 191 3.64 -4.44 0.61
C PHE A 191 2.59 -4.47 -0.49
N TRP A 192 1.56 -5.29 -0.33
CA TRP A 192 0.47 -5.40 -1.27
C TRP A 192 -0.84 -5.08 -0.57
N LEU A 193 -1.47 -3.99 -0.98
CA LEU A 193 -2.72 -3.50 -0.43
C LEU A 193 -3.79 -3.40 -1.51
N GLY A 194 -5.05 -3.26 -1.10
CA GLY A 194 -6.11 -2.88 -2.02
C GLY A 194 -7.47 -3.48 -1.69
N ASP A 195 -8.42 -3.20 -2.58
CA ASP A 195 -9.65 -3.97 -2.69
C ASP A 195 -9.37 -5.22 -3.54
N LEU A 196 -8.95 -6.28 -2.84
CA LEU A 196 -8.63 -7.56 -3.45
C LEU A 196 -9.89 -8.35 -3.82
N ASN A 197 -11.07 -7.88 -3.39
CA ASN A 197 -12.38 -8.43 -3.72
C ASN A 197 -12.61 -9.92 -3.42
N PHE A 198 -11.73 -10.58 -2.65
CA PHE A 198 -11.97 -11.94 -2.18
C PHE A 198 -13.17 -11.97 -1.23
N ARG A 199 -13.99 -13.02 -1.38
CA ARG A 199 -15.27 -13.17 -0.68
C ARG A 199 -15.24 -14.38 0.24
N LEU A 200 -16.38 -14.71 0.83
CA LEU A 200 -16.54 -15.96 1.57
C LEU A 200 -16.94 -17.09 0.60
N ASN A 201 -16.33 -18.25 0.78
CA ASN A 201 -16.74 -19.48 0.14
C ASN A 201 -17.96 -20.10 0.85
N GLY A 202 -18.71 -20.93 0.13
CA GLY A 202 -19.91 -21.61 0.64
C GLY A 202 -21.23 -20.91 0.30
N ASN A 203 -22.31 -21.42 0.91
CA ASN A 203 -23.70 -21.15 0.51
C ASN A 203 -24.49 -20.29 1.48
N ASP A 204 -23.85 -19.76 2.53
CA ASP A 204 -24.50 -18.87 3.48
C ASP A 204 -25.17 -17.71 2.76
N SER A 205 -26.36 -17.34 3.22
CA SER A 205 -27.01 -16.12 2.79
C SER A 205 -26.31 -14.88 3.37
N PRO A 206 -26.53 -13.69 2.80
CA PRO A 206 -26.09 -12.43 3.42
C PRO A 206 -26.55 -12.27 4.87
N GLU A 207 -27.76 -12.72 5.18
CA GLU A 207 -28.35 -12.71 6.52
C GLU A 207 -27.57 -13.61 7.49
N ASP A 208 -27.25 -14.85 7.09
CA ASP A 208 -26.48 -15.79 7.90
C ASP A 208 -25.11 -15.21 8.27
N VAL A 209 -24.40 -14.64 7.28
CA VAL A 209 -23.10 -14.01 7.48
C VAL A 209 -23.22 -12.81 8.42
N LYS A 210 -24.23 -11.94 8.24
CA LYS A 210 -24.48 -10.80 9.14
C LYS A 210 -24.72 -11.29 10.57
N THR A 211 -25.57 -12.29 10.77
CA THR A 211 -25.85 -12.85 12.10
C THR A 211 -24.59 -13.41 12.75
N ALA A 212 -23.75 -14.14 12.01
CA ALA A 212 -22.47 -14.64 12.52
C ALA A 212 -21.52 -13.50 12.93
N VAL A 213 -21.45 -12.42 12.14
CA VAL A 213 -20.66 -11.21 12.48
C VAL A 213 -21.18 -10.54 13.75
N GLU A 214 -22.50 -10.43 13.91
CA GLU A 214 -23.14 -9.84 15.10
C GLU A 214 -22.91 -10.67 16.36
N GLN A 215 -22.83 -12.00 16.22
CA GLN A 215 -22.50 -12.93 17.30
C GLN A 215 -21.00 -12.99 17.61
N GLY A 216 -20.16 -12.33 16.82
CA GLY A 216 -18.70 -12.35 17.01
C GLY A 216 -18.01 -13.61 16.48
N ASN A 217 -18.69 -14.43 15.68
CA ASN A 217 -18.17 -15.67 15.11
C ASN A 217 -17.23 -15.42 13.90
N LEU A 218 -16.35 -14.43 14.01
CA LEU A 218 -15.46 -14.01 12.92
C LEU A 218 -14.46 -15.11 12.56
N ASP A 219 -13.99 -15.87 13.54
CA ASP A 219 -13.01 -16.93 13.31
C ASP A 219 -13.55 -18.05 12.42
N ASP A 220 -14.80 -18.46 12.65
CA ASP A 220 -15.50 -19.46 11.83
C ASP A 220 -15.72 -18.95 10.40
N LEU A 221 -16.23 -17.72 10.25
CA LEU A 221 -16.39 -17.07 8.96
C LEU A 221 -15.06 -17.03 8.19
N PHE A 222 -13.96 -16.70 8.87
CA PHE A 222 -12.65 -16.57 8.25
C PHE A 222 -12.08 -17.90 7.74
N THR A 223 -12.52 -19.06 8.26
CA THR A 223 -12.14 -20.37 7.69
C THR A 223 -12.58 -20.53 6.23
N ARG A 224 -13.53 -19.72 5.78
CA ARG A 224 -14.08 -19.71 4.42
C ARG A 224 -13.64 -18.48 3.63
N ASP A 225 -12.71 -17.67 4.13
CA ASP A 225 -12.15 -16.54 3.39
C ASP A 225 -11.40 -17.04 2.16
N GLN A 226 -11.85 -16.64 0.97
CA GLN A 226 -11.25 -17.11 -0.28
C GLN A 226 -9.78 -16.71 -0.41
N LEU A 227 -9.36 -15.54 0.10
CA LEU A 227 -7.95 -15.12 0.05
C LEU A 227 -7.08 -16.06 0.88
N GLN A 228 -7.49 -16.36 2.12
CA GLN A 228 -6.80 -17.33 2.97
C GLN A 228 -6.68 -18.69 2.27
N MET A 229 -7.77 -19.19 1.70
CA MET A 229 -7.78 -20.48 1.00
C MET A 229 -6.81 -20.53 -0.19
N VAL A 230 -6.78 -19.49 -1.05
CA VAL A 230 -5.88 -19.50 -2.22
C VAL A 230 -4.41 -19.30 -1.83
N ARG A 231 -4.14 -18.61 -0.71
CA ARG A 231 -2.79 -18.46 -0.15
C ARG A 231 -2.26 -19.79 0.37
N GLU A 232 -3.05 -20.49 1.18
CA GLU A 232 -2.70 -21.81 1.71
C GLU A 232 -2.53 -22.86 0.61
N ALA A 233 -3.37 -22.81 -0.43
CA ALA A 233 -3.28 -23.69 -1.58
C ALA A 233 -2.11 -23.37 -2.53
N GLY A 234 -1.40 -22.24 -2.33
CA GLY A 234 -0.30 -21.83 -3.20
C GLY A 234 -0.73 -21.18 -4.52
N ASN A 235 -2.01 -20.89 -4.72
CA ASN A 235 -2.57 -20.43 -6.01
C ASN A 235 -2.39 -18.93 -6.24
N ALA A 236 -2.44 -18.11 -5.19
CA ALA A 236 -2.21 -16.67 -5.27
C ALA A 236 -1.76 -16.13 -3.91
N PHE A 237 -0.95 -15.07 -3.90
CA PHE A 237 -0.47 -14.39 -2.69
C PHE A 237 0.28 -15.26 -1.67
N SER A 238 0.71 -16.47 -2.04
CA SER A 238 1.33 -17.46 -1.13
C SER A 238 2.71 -17.04 -0.62
N LEU A 239 3.41 -16.16 -1.35
CA LEU A 239 4.69 -15.59 -0.91
C LEU A 239 4.53 -14.44 0.09
N LEU A 240 3.30 -13.99 0.36
CA LEU A 240 3.01 -12.85 1.23
C LEU A 240 2.40 -13.32 2.55
N ASN A 241 2.82 -12.67 3.63
CA ASN A 241 2.25 -12.76 4.96
C ASN A 241 1.07 -11.79 5.12
N GLU A 242 0.17 -12.13 6.04
CA GLU A 242 -0.94 -11.29 6.44
C GLU A 242 -1.31 -11.66 7.88
N GLN A 243 -1.43 -10.67 8.76
CA GLN A 243 -2.04 -10.89 10.06
C GLN A 243 -3.54 -11.18 9.89
N LYS A 244 -4.05 -12.22 10.56
CA LYS A 244 -5.48 -12.55 10.53
C LYS A 244 -6.32 -11.30 10.93
N PRO A 245 -7.29 -10.87 10.10
CA PRO A 245 -8.21 -9.80 10.47
C PRO A 245 -8.95 -10.14 11.77
N THR A 246 -8.87 -9.25 12.76
CA THR A 246 -9.67 -9.33 14.00
C THR A 246 -10.85 -8.35 13.99
N PHE A 247 -11.09 -7.72 12.85
CA PHE A 247 -12.17 -6.76 12.62
C PHE A 247 -13.26 -7.38 11.73
N ARG A 248 -14.45 -6.77 11.73
CA ARG A 248 -15.59 -7.24 10.94
C ARG A 248 -15.35 -7.09 9.43
N PRO A 249 -16.04 -7.87 8.58
CA PRO A 249 -15.99 -7.69 7.13
C PRO A 249 -16.22 -6.24 6.71
N THR A 250 -15.38 -5.72 5.80
CA THR A 250 -15.30 -4.30 5.44
C THR A 250 -16.22 -3.90 4.30
N PHE A 251 -16.84 -4.87 3.65
CA PHE A 251 -17.81 -4.73 2.56
C PHE A 251 -18.99 -5.68 2.83
N LYS A 252 -20.23 -5.44 2.41
CA LYS A 252 -20.78 -4.23 1.78
C LYS A 252 -21.68 -3.50 2.75
N TYR A 253 -21.48 -2.21 2.94
CA TYR A 253 -22.31 -1.37 3.79
C TYR A 253 -23.32 -0.53 3.00
N VAL A 254 -24.37 -0.08 3.66
CA VAL A 254 -25.19 1.02 3.17
C VAL A 254 -24.41 2.32 3.39
N GLU A 255 -24.17 3.08 2.33
CA GLU A 255 -23.50 4.38 2.42
C GLU A 255 -24.24 5.32 3.39
N GLY A 256 -23.48 6.06 4.19
CA GLY A 256 -23.98 6.91 5.26
C GLY A 256 -24.26 6.19 6.58
N THR A 257 -24.18 4.85 6.63
CA THR A 257 -24.46 4.07 7.84
C THR A 257 -23.36 3.04 8.17
N SER A 258 -23.59 2.28 9.25
CA SER A 258 -22.77 1.13 9.66
C SER A 258 -23.53 -0.20 9.52
N ASP A 259 -24.62 -0.20 8.74
CA ASP A 259 -25.43 -1.39 8.46
C ASP A 259 -24.96 -2.06 7.17
N TYR A 260 -24.96 -3.39 7.14
CA TYR A 260 -24.64 -4.14 5.93
C TYR A 260 -25.75 -4.01 4.88
N ASP A 261 -25.37 -3.75 3.63
CA ASP A 261 -26.25 -3.86 2.45
C ASP A 261 -26.29 -5.33 2.01
N LEU A 262 -27.33 -6.04 2.46
CA LEU A 262 -27.52 -7.48 2.25
C LEU A 262 -27.80 -7.87 0.78
N LYS A 263 -27.74 -6.93 -0.18
CA LYS A 263 -27.62 -7.28 -1.60
C LYS A 263 -26.32 -8.03 -1.93
N ARG A 264 -25.34 -7.99 -1.02
CA ARG A 264 -24.09 -8.75 -1.08
C ARG A 264 -23.81 -9.36 0.29
N ARG A 265 -23.10 -10.48 0.29
CA ARG A 265 -22.60 -11.07 1.53
C ARG A 265 -21.48 -10.21 2.10
N PRO A 266 -21.47 -9.95 3.42
CA PRO A 266 -20.33 -9.31 4.04
C PRO A 266 -19.02 -10.07 3.77
N ALA A 267 -17.95 -9.37 3.39
CA ALA A 267 -16.64 -9.94 3.07
C ALA A 267 -15.47 -9.01 3.46
N TRP A 268 -14.30 -9.61 3.71
CA TRP A 268 -13.03 -8.89 3.87
C TRP A 268 -12.38 -8.65 2.52
N CYS A 269 -12.95 -7.70 1.76
CA CYS A 269 -12.45 -7.33 0.43
C CYS A 269 -11.14 -6.53 0.52
N ASP A 270 -11.00 -5.68 1.54
CA ASP A 270 -9.93 -4.70 1.68
C ASP A 270 -8.79 -5.27 2.55
N ARG A 271 -7.61 -5.49 1.95
CA ARG A 271 -6.53 -6.30 2.56
C ARG A 271 -5.17 -5.62 2.47
N ILE A 272 -4.28 -5.95 3.40
CA ILE A 272 -2.88 -5.48 3.43
C ILE A 272 -1.99 -6.66 3.77
N LEU A 273 -1.19 -7.08 2.80
CA LEU A 273 -0.24 -8.18 2.89
C LEU A 273 1.19 -7.66 2.74
N TYR A 274 2.17 -8.44 3.20
CA TYR A 274 3.56 -8.03 3.19
C TYR A 274 4.54 -9.19 3.04
N ARG A 275 5.77 -8.91 2.63
CA ARG A 275 6.90 -9.85 2.64
C ARG A 275 8.20 -9.10 2.90
N VAL A 276 9.11 -9.77 3.59
CA VAL A 276 10.50 -9.35 3.77
C VAL A 276 11.43 -10.49 3.35
N GLN A 277 12.57 -10.18 2.72
CA GLN A 277 13.62 -11.14 2.41
C GLN A 277 14.69 -11.13 3.52
N GLU A 278 14.37 -11.70 4.68
CA GLU A 278 15.12 -11.54 5.94
C GLU A 278 16.62 -11.87 5.83
N ASP A 279 16.96 -12.96 5.13
CA ASP A 279 18.32 -13.53 5.04
C ASP A 279 18.93 -13.44 3.63
N LYS A 280 18.52 -12.46 2.82
CA LYS A 280 19.00 -12.33 1.44
C LYS A 280 20.49 -11.96 1.36
N TYR A 281 20.98 -11.22 2.35
CA TYR A 281 22.32 -10.64 2.37
C TYR A 281 23.09 -11.17 3.59
N PRO A 282 24.33 -11.68 3.44
CA PRO A 282 25.06 -12.31 4.55
C PRO A 282 25.25 -11.43 5.79
N ASP A 283 25.59 -10.15 5.58
CA ASP A 283 25.97 -9.24 6.67
C ASP A 283 24.87 -8.22 7.02
N ILE A 284 23.69 -8.36 6.40
CA ILE A 284 22.59 -7.40 6.52
C ILE A 284 21.31 -8.14 6.86
N LYS A 285 20.75 -7.77 8.01
CA LYS A 285 19.52 -8.32 8.51
C LYS A 285 18.37 -7.36 8.21
N LEU A 286 17.37 -7.88 7.49
CA LEU A 286 16.14 -7.18 7.18
C LEU A 286 15.03 -7.71 8.08
N GLU A 287 14.37 -6.84 8.83
CA GLU A 287 13.29 -7.21 9.74
C GLU A 287 12.04 -6.37 9.45
N LEU A 288 10.89 -7.01 9.50
CA LEU A 288 9.59 -6.34 9.36
C LEU A 288 8.60 -6.89 10.37
N GLN A 289 8.14 -6.04 11.28
CA GLN A 289 7.16 -6.39 12.31
C GLN A 289 5.86 -5.62 12.04
N GLN A 290 4.75 -6.33 11.86
CA GLN A 290 3.42 -5.72 11.85
C GLN A 290 3.02 -5.35 13.28
N LEU A 291 2.69 -4.08 13.50
CA LEU A 291 2.31 -3.51 14.80
C LEU A 291 0.80 -3.46 14.97
N SER A 292 0.07 -3.16 13.90
CA SER A 292 -1.39 -3.10 13.90
C SER A 292 -2.01 -3.56 12.60
N TYR A 293 -3.26 -4.02 12.69
CA TYR A 293 -4.13 -4.29 11.54
C TYR A 293 -5.58 -4.07 11.93
N LYS A 294 -6.21 -3.00 11.42
CA LYS A 294 -7.54 -2.55 11.89
C LYS A 294 -8.38 -1.98 10.76
N SER A 295 -9.71 -2.06 10.90
CA SER A 295 -10.69 -1.31 10.10
C SER A 295 -11.18 -0.07 10.84
N HIS A 296 -11.69 0.91 10.10
CA HIS A 296 -12.27 2.14 10.66
C HIS A 296 -13.79 2.23 10.36
N PRO A 297 -14.65 1.55 11.15
CA PRO A 297 -16.08 1.44 10.86
C PRO A 297 -16.86 2.76 10.95
N GLN A 298 -16.31 3.76 11.63
CA GLN A 298 -16.89 5.10 11.76
C GLN A 298 -16.90 5.89 10.44
N TYR A 299 -16.12 5.47 9.45
CA TYR A 299 -16.15 6.06 8.11
C TYR A 299 -17.30 5.46 7.31
N THR A 300 -18.27 6.30 6.94
CA THR A 300 -19.50 5.86 6.26
C THR A 300 -19.67 6.41 4.85
N LEU A 301 -18.68 7.14 4.32
CA LEU A 301 -18.76 7.76 2.99
C LEU A 301 -18.95 6.74 1.86
N SER A 302 -18.39 5.54 2.00
CA SER A 302 -18.48 4.45 1.02
C SER A 302 -19.12 3.21 1.66
N ASP A 303 -19.58 2.31 0.80
CA ASP A 303 -19.97 0.95 1.12
C ASP A 303 -18.80 0.04 1.56
N HIS A 304 -17.56 0.53 1.49
CA HIS A 304 -16.38 -0.06 2.10
C HIS A 304 -15.89 0.73 3.31
N LYS A 305 -15.31 0.02 4.29
CA LYS A 305 -14.63 0.61 5.46
C LYS A 305 -13.11 0.65 5.22
N PRO A 306 -12.43 1.78 5.51
CA PRO A 306 -10.97 1.86 5.40
C PRO A 306 -10.29 0.80 6.27
N VAL A 307 -9.20 0.23 5.75
CA VAL A 307 -8.33 -0.70 6.47
C VAL A 307 -6.94 -0.11 6.57
N THR A 308 -6.33 -0.25 7.75
CA THR A 308 -4.99 0.27 8.01
C THR A 308 -4.10 -0.74 8.70
N ALA A 309 -2.81 -0.68 8.41
CA ALA A 309 -1.78 -1.46 9.08
C ALA A 309 -0.54 -0.61 9.35
N GLU A 310 0.14 -0.89 10.46
CA GLU A 310 1.39 -0.27 10.84
C GLU A 310 2.50 -1.30 10.85
N PHE A 311 3.68 -0.92 10.36
CA PHE A 311 4.84 -1.79 10.29
C PHE A 311 6.08 -1.10 10.82
N LYS A 312 6.83 -1.79 11.67
CA LYS A 312 8.20 -1.44 12.03
C LYS A 312 9.15 -2.16 11.08
N LEU A 313 9.86 -1.39 10.26
CA LEU A 313 10.91 -1.87 9.36
C LEU A 313 12.27 -1.60 10.00
N SER A 314 13.17 -2.57 9.97
CA SER A 314 14.54 -2.41 10.43
C SER A 314 15.55 -2.98 9.45
N ILE A 315 16.61 -2.21 9.19
CA ILE A 315 17.76 -2.59 8.38
C ILE A 315 18.97 -2.50 9.30
N LYS A 316 19.62 -3.64 9.56
CA LYS A 316 20.76 -3.76 10.48
C LYS A 316 21.93 -4.38 9.74
N ALA A 317 23.14 -3.94 10.04
CA ALA A 317 24.35 -4.50 9.46
C ALA A 317 25.43 -4.73 10.51
N GLU A 318 26.15 -5.85 10.39
CA GLU A 318 27.29 -6.16 11.27
C GLU A 318 28.52 -5.30 10.95
N HIS A 319 28.82 -5.15 9.66
CA HIS A 319 29.85 -4.26 9.11
C HIS A 319 29.35 -3.68 7.79
N HIS A 320 29.37 -2.35 7.63
CA HIS A 320 28.98 -1.74 6.35
C HIS A 320 29.74 -0.43 6.10
N THR A 321 30.06 -0.19 4.84
CA THR A 321 30.45 1.09 4.28
C THR A 321 29.28 1.71 3.51
N SER A 322 29.38 2.99 3.17
CA SER A 322 28.41 3.63 2.29
C SER A 322 28.42 2.99 0.89
N GLU A 323 29.57 2.51 0.43
CA GLU A 323 29.71 1.74 -0.81
C GLU A 323 28.94 0.41 -0.74
N ASP A 324 29.02 -0.32 0.37
CA ASP A 324 28.30 -1.61 0.53
C ASP A 324 26.78 -1.39 0.42
N ILE A 325 26.26 -0.35 1.08
CA ILE A 325 24.84 0.04 1.01
C ILE A 325 24.44 0.47 -0.42
N TYR A 326 25.35 1.13 -1.14
CA TYR A 326 25.11 1.53 -2.53
C TYR A 326 25.09 0.32 -3.48
N GLU A 327 26.01 -0.62 -3.32
CA GLU A 327 26.06 -1.85 -4.13
C GLU A 327 24.81 -2.73 -3.92
N MET A 328 24.22 -2.71 -2.72
CA MET A 328 22.93 -3.38 -2.48
C MET A 328 21.81 -2.85 -3.38
N THR A 329 21.85 -1.61 -3.85
CA THR A 329 20.73 -1.03 -4.60
C THR A 329 20.98 -1.04 -6.09
N HIS A 330 22.22 -0.82 -6.50
CA HIS A 330 22.60 -0.63 -7.89
C HIS A 330 23.21 -1.89 -8.53
N GLY A 331 23.56 -2.90 -7.73
CA GLY A 331 24.18 -4.14 -8.17
C GLY A 331 25.67 -3.97 -8.45
N GLY A 332 26.51 -4.75 -7.77
CA GLY A 332 27.97 -4.69 -7.96
C GLY A 332 28.39 -5.15 -9.37
N SER A 333 29.04 -4.26 -10.12
CA SER A 333 30.12 -4.63 -11.04
C SER A 333 31.10 -3.48 -11.26
N SER A 334 32.35 -3.71 -10.84
CA SER A 334 33.62 -3.14 -11.32
C SER A 334 33.75 -1.62 -11.47
N SER A 335 34.56 -1.04 -10.57
CA SER A 335 35.53 0.03 -10.86
C SER A 335 35.12 1.08 -11.90
N GLU A 336 34.15 1.93 -11.56
CA GLU A 336 34.21 3.32 -11.97
C GLU A 336 34.02 4.17 -10.72
N THR A 337 35.09 4.88 -10.35
CA THR A 337 35.08 5.89 -9.29
C THR A 337 33.92 6.86 -9.50
N PRO A 338 33.13 7.19 -8.47
CA PRO A 338 32.13 8.22 -8.62
C PRO A 338 32.86 9.55 -8.80
N LEU A 339 32.75 10.12 -10.01
CA LEU A 339 33.03 11.52 -10.23
C LEU A 339 32.10 12.30 -9.28
N SER A 340 32.72 12.92 -8.28
CA SER A 340 32.14 13.85 -7.33
C SER A 340 31.07 14.71 -8.01
N SER A 341 29.80 14.45 -7.68
CA SER A 341 28.66 15.25 -8.15
C SER A 341 28.55 16.50 -7.29
N VAL A 342 29.52 17.40 -7.45
CA VAL A 342 29.31 18.83 -7.18
C VAL A 342 28.53 19.33 -8.38
N ILE A 343 27.19 19.37 -8.30
CA ILE A 343 26.25 20.29 -8.97
C ILE A 343 24.87 20.03 -8.35
N ILE A 344 24.61 20.63 -7.18
CA ILE A 344 23.26 21.02 -6.74
C ILE A 344 23.39 22.39 -6.10
N VAL A 345 23.49 23.42 -6.93
CA VAL A 345 22.98 24.77 -6.65
C VAL A 345 22.59 25.34 -8.03
N LEU A 346 21.41 25.95 -8.11
CA LEU A 346 20.79 26.66 -9.25
C LEU A 346 19.71 25.89 -10.02
N PHE A 347 18.59 25.61 -9.36
CA PHE A 347 17.27 25.73 -10.00
C PHE A 347 16.25 26.30 -9.02
N SER A 348 16.56 27.49 -8.49
CA SER A 348 15.63 28.31 -7.71
C SER A 348 15.80 29.78 -8.08
N LEU A 349 15.67 30.14 -9.36
CA LEU A 349 15.46 31.54 -9.79
C LEU A 349 15.05 31.63 -11.27
N TYR A 350 13.89 31.08 -11.65
CA TYR A 350 13.27 31.40 -12.93
C TYR A 350 11.75 31.18 -12.91
N MET A 351 11.03 31.88 -12.03
CA MET A 351 9.61 32.24 -12.18
C MET A 351 9.25 33.38 -11.20
N ALA A 352 10.07 34.43 -11.21
CA ALA A 352 9.65 35.78 -10.82
C ALA A 352 9.98 36.68 -12.02
N LEU A 353 8.97 37.36 -12.55
CA LEU A 353 8.92 38.06 -13.85
C LEU A 353 8.50 37.16 -15.02
N HIS A 354 7.22 36.79 -15.08
CA HIS A 354 6.22 37.36 -16.01
C HIS A 354 4.85 36.80 -15.63
#